data_AF-A0A540V7K6-F1
#
_entry.id   AF-A0A540V7K6-F1
#
_cell.length_a   1.000
_cell.length_b   1.000
_cell.length_c   1.000
_cell.angle_alpha   90.00
_cell.angle_beta   90.00
_cell.angle_gamma   90.00
#
_symmetry.space_group_name_H-M   'P 1'
#
loop_
_entity.id
_entity.type
_entity.pdbx_description
1 polymer ?
#
loop_
_entity_poly.entity_id
_entity_poly.type
_entity_poly.pdbx_seq_one_letter_code
_entity_poly.pdbx_strand_id
1 'polypeptide(L)' 'GFAGPRVIRETIGQDLPEGFQKSEFLLEHGFLDLIVDRRNLRDEIGRLLGLLMA' A
#
# COMPACT_ATOMS: atom_id res chain seq x y z
N GLY A 1 1.60 -7.33 2.38
CA GLY A 1 0.80 -7.57 3.60
C GLY A 1 1.54 -8.53 4.51
N PHE A 2 0.99 -8.81 5.69
CA PHE A 2 1.64 -9.65 6.71
C PHE A 2 1.73 -11.14 6.30
N ALA A 3 0.63 -11.74 5.85
CA ALA A 3 0.58 -13.11 5.34
C ALA A 3 0.31 -13.13 3.82
N GLY A 4 0.85 -14.12 3.11
CA GLY A 4 0.66 -14.24 1.66
C GLY A 4 -0.78 -14.61 1.27
N PRO A 5 -1.27 -14.22 0.07
CA PRO A 5 -2.65 -14.46 -0.37
C PRO A 5 -3.07 -15.93 -0.31
N ARG A 6 -2.16 -16.87 -0.62
CA ARG A 6 -2.44 -18.31 -0.55
C ARG A 6 -2.79 -18.76 0.87
N VAL A 7 -1.98 -18.38 1.85
CA VAL A 7 -2.18 -18.77 3.26
C VAL A 7 -3.50 -18.23 3.78
N ILE A 8 -3.84 -16.99 3.43
CA ILE A 8 -5.10 -16.37 3.85
C ILE A 8 -6.29 -17.11 3.24
N ARG A 9 -6.30 -17.38 1.92
CA ARG A 9 -7.37 -18.15 1.27
C ARG A 9 -7.59 -19.52 1.90
N GLU A 10 -6.51 -20.25 2.17
CA GLU A 10 -6.58 -21.56 2.83
C GLU A 10 -7.15 -21.45 4.25
N THR A 11 -6.86 -20.36 4.97
CA THR A 11 -7.34 -20.15 6.34
C THR A 11 -8.81 -19.73 6.40
N ILE A 12 -9.27 -18.86 5.49
CA ILE A 12 -10.65 -18.35 5.50
C ILE A 12 -11.62 -19.18 4.64
N GLY A 13 -11.10 -20.03 3.75
CA GLY A 13 -11.90 -20.87 2.84
C GLY A 13 -12.68 -20.09 1.78
N GLN A 14 -12.25 -18.87 1.45
CA GLN A 14 -12.90 -17.94 0.51
C GLN A 14 -11.87 -17.33 -0.43
N ASP A 15 -12.32 -16.91 -1.61
CA ASP A 15 -11.50 -16.11 -2.52
C ASP A 15 -11.23 -14.72 -1.94
N LEU A 16 -10.06 -14.18 -2.30
CA LEU A 16 -9.68 -12.83 -1.88
C LEU A 16 -10.24 -11.81 -2.85
N PRO A 17 -10.62 -10.60 -2.37
CA PRO A 17 -11.04 -9.51 -3.23
C PRO A 17 -10.02 -9.22 -4.34
N GLU A 18 -10.51 -8.71 -5.47
CA GLU A 18 -9.61 -8.23 -6.52
C GLU A 18 -8.67 -7.15 -5.98
N GLY A 19 -7.42 -7.18 -6.41
CA GLY A 19 -6.41 -6.23 -5.94
C GLY A 19 -6.00 -6.41 -4.48
N PHE A 20 -6.45 -7.46 -3.77
CA PHE A 20 -6.03 -7.70 -2.39
C PHE A 20 -4.51 -7.62 -2.23
N GLN A 21 -4.05 -6.83 -1.24
CA GLN A 21 -2.64 -6.51 -0.98
C GLN A 21 -1.90 -5.71 -2.07
N LYS A 22 -2.56 -5.23 -3.12
CA LYS A 22 -2.02 -4.21 -4.01
C LYS A 22 -2.04 -2.84 -3.32
N SER A 23 -1.19 -1.93 -3.80
CA SER A 23 -1.07 -0.60 -3.22
C SER A 23 -2.40 0.16 -3.25
N GLU A 24 -3.16 0.05 -4.34
CA GLU A 24 -4.45 0.71 -4.54
C GLU A 24 -5.49 0.22 -3.52
N PHE A 25 -5.57 -1.10 -3.34
CA PHE A 25 -6.44 -1.71 -2.34
C PHE A 25 -6.07 -1.25 -0.93
N LEU A 26 -4.78 -1.20 -0.61
CA LEU A 26 -4.30 -0.77 0.71
C LEU A 26 -4.56 0.73 0.96
N LEU A 27 -4.44 1.57 -0.07
CA LEU A 27 -4.78 3.00 -0.01
C LEU A 27 -6.28 3.19 0.25
N GLU A 28 -7.15 2.49 -0.47
CA GLU A 28 -8.60 2.56 -0.29
C GLU A 28 -9.04 2.16 1.14
N HIS A 29 -8.32 1.23 1.76
CA HIS A 29 -8.59 0.76 3.12
C HIS A 29 -7.83 1.54 4.22
N GLY A 30 -7.15 2.65 3.86
CA GLY A 30 -6.50 3.55 4.82
C GLY A 30 -5.19 3.02 5.42
N PHE A 31 -4.57 2.01 4.80
CA PHE A 31 -3.27 1.48 5.23
C PHE A 31 -2.08 2.23 4.63
N LEU A 32 -2.30 3.01 3.57
CA LEU A 32 -1.30 3.86 2.93
C LEU A 32 -1.84 5.27 2.83
N ASP A 33 -0.96 6.27 2.97
CA ASP A 33 -1.32 7.68 2.78
C ASP A 33 -1.22 8.12 1.32
N LEU A 34 -0.33 7.48 0.54
CA LEU A 34 -0.02 7.85 -0.84
C LEU A 34 0.57 6.70 -1.65
N ILE A 35 0.32 6.74 -2.97
CA ILE A 35 0.98 5.89 -3.98
C ILE A 35 1.68 6.82 -4.96
N VAL A 36 2.97 6.60 -5.20
CA VAL A 36 3.81 7.51 -5.97
C VAL A 36 4.51 6.72 -7.07
N ASP A 37 4.41 7.20 -8.31
CA ASP A 37 5.20 6.67 -9.42
C ASP A 37 6.70 6.80 -9.09
N ARG A 38 7.46 5.73 -9.35
CA ARG A 38 8.88 5.66 -8.99
C ARG A 38 9.70 6.84 -9.53
N ARG A 39 9.34 7.41 -10.67
CA ARG A 39 10.03 8.56 -11.28
C ARG A 39 9.90 9.84 -10.45
N ASN A 40 8.84 9.95 -9.66
CA ASN A 40 8.54 11.13 -8.83
C ASN A 40 8.96 10.96 -7.36
N LEU A 41 9.47 9.78 -6.99
CA LEU A 41 9.73 9.42 -5.59
C LEU A 41 10.72 10.37 -4.90
N ARG A 42 11.75 10.82 -5.63
CA ARG A 42 12.77 11.74 -5.08
C ARG A 42 12.17 13.05 -4.64
N ASP A 43 11.34 13.65 -5.50
CA ASP A 43 10.76 14.97 -5.25
C ASP A 43 9.70 14.89 -4.15
N GLU A 44 8.92 13.81 -4.14
CA GLU A 44 7.89 13.60 -3.11
C GLU A 44 8.49 13.38 -1.72
N ILE A 45 9.56 12.59 -1.60
CA ILE A 45 10.28 12.43 -0.33
C ILE A 45 10.85 13.78 0.14
N GLY A 46 11.46 14.56 -0.76
CA GLY A 46 12.00 15.88 -0.43
C GLY A 46 10.91 16.83 0.09
N ARG A 47 9.73 16.83 -0.55
CA ARG A 47 8.57 17.60 -0.14
C ARG A 47 8.09 17.21 1.27
N LEU A 48 7.93 15.91 1.53
CA LEU A 48 7.48 15.41 2.84
C LEU A 48 8.48 15.75 3.95
N LEU A 49 9.78 15.57 3.72
CA LEU A 49 10.80 15.95 4.70
C LEU A 49 10.81 17.47 4.95
N GLY A 50 10.66 18.28 3.90
CA GLY A 50 10.56 19.74 4.03
C GLY A 50 9.37 20.19 4.87
N LEU A 51 8.25 19.47 4.82
CA LEU A 51 7.08 19.74 5.66
C LEU A 51 7.30 19.35 7.13
N LEU A 52 8.08 18.30 7.40
CA LEU A 52 8.28 17.75 8.75
C LEU A 52 9.43 18.42 9.52
N MET A 53 10.40 19.01 8.82
CA MET A 53 11.55 19.69 9.43
C MET A 53 11.38 21.20 9.54
N ALA A 54 10.21 21.73 9.20
CA ALA A 54 9.85 23.13 9.33
C ALA A 54 9.39 23.49 10.76
#